data_AF-A0A914MJ38-F1
#
_entry.id   AF-A0A914MJ38-F1
#
_cell.length_a   1.000
_cell.length_b   1.000
_cell.length_c   1.000
_cell.angle_alpha   90.00
_cell.angle_beta   90.00
_cell.angle_gamma   90.00
#
_symmetry.space_group_name_H-M   'P 1'
#
loop_
_entity.id
_entity.type
_entity.pdbx_description
1 polymer ?
#
loop_
_entity_poly.entity_id
_entity_poly.type
_entity_poly.pdbx_seq_one_letter_code
_entity_poly.pdbx_strand_id
1 'polypeptide(L)'
;MSKQIIRNNNNKQQQQQYQQHKQHPKQQHPNQNNQLYHLQQQHQHNFCLKSAYGFGQSVPAISIALQRARNEHLIDFVNFTFTWLICDCDQVLAVGYSNKLILDQNVDVIIGPPCVTSAIDSSLAPGFYNIPVFLWGATIATTLANDSVYPTCTNVNSDTKILAQAVESVLMQFQWSEVSLVYIPDNVRRVGYFFPQDFESIVNSNPNLTIVYNQQMLPTPENMRSTLLQLGNRSRIVIANIDNTATRRDFLLAITDTGISQSNEFVFIFAQLRNLGMLQQISTSTNITKYNNFWMTTNGVNDGRDGDALKAARRTIIIDLENESNSQIDAFMAQMTSEFGKPPFNCINECMGGPNDQIVWF
;
A
#
# COMPACT_ATOMS: atom_id res chain seq x y z
N MET A 1 -32.03 41.74 -3.54
CA MET A 1 -31.64 42.30 -2.23
C MET A 1 -30.12 42.23 -2.16
N SER A 2 -29.46 43.34 -2.48
CA SER A 2 -28.00 43.44 -2.65
C SER A 2 -27.33 43.71 -1.30
N LYS A 3 -26.19 43.06 -1.02
CA LYS A 3 -25.27 43.50 0.04
C LYS A 3 -23.88 43.73 -0.54
N GLN A 4 -23.47 45.00 -0.48
CA GLN A 4 -22.16 45.53 -0.83
C GLN A 4 -21.08 45.00 0.13
N ILE A 5 -19.90 44.67 -0.40
CA ILE A 5 -18.68 44.50 0.37
C ILE A 5 -17.90 45.82 0.28
N ILE A 6 -17.73 46.47 1.43
CA ILE A 6 -16.89 47.65 1.63
C ILE A 6 -15.43 47.19 1.70
N ARG A 7 -14.59 47.64 0.75
CA ARG A 7 -13.12 47.53 0.84
C ARG A 7 -12.61 48.62 1.77
N ASN A 8 -11.85 48.26 2.80
CA ASN A 8 -11.11 49.22 3.62
C ASN A 8 -9.60 48.93 3.55
N ASN A 9 -8.85 49.96 3.19
CA ASN A 9 -7.40 49.98 3.02
C ASN A 9 -6.71 50.00 4.38
N ASN A 10 -5.95 48.95 4.72
CA ASN A 10 -4.90 49.00 5.74
C ASN A 10 -3.80 48.00 5.40
N ASN A 11 -2.95 48.36 4.44
CA ASN A 11 -1.89 47.47 3.94
C ASN A 11 -0.53 48.18 3.86
N LYS A 12 -0.14 48.92 4.91
CA LYS A 12 1.20 49.52 5.01
C LYS A 12 1.94 49.33 6.34
N GLN A 13 1.37 48.65 7.32
CA GLN A 13 2.07 48.33 8.58
C GLN A 13 2.39 46.83 8.78
N GLN A 14 1.75 45.91 8.05
CA GLN A 14 2.11 44.48 8.09
C GLN A 14 3.29 44.11 7.18
N GLN A 15 3.66 44.95 6.20
CA GLN A 15 4.82 44.70 5.34
C GLN A 15 6.17 45.10 5.95
N GLN A 16 6.19 45.86 7.05
CA GLN A 16 7.43 46.27 7.72
C GLN A 16 7.91 45.29 8.81
N GLN A 17 7.03 44.43 9.35
CA GLN A 17 7.46 43.35 10.26
C GLN A 17 8.08 42.15 9.52
N TYR A 18 7.86 42.02 8.21
CA TYR A 18 8.41 40.92 7.42
C TYR A 18 9.84 41.17 6.90
N GLN A 19 10.42 42.35 7.13
CA GLN A 19 11.76 42.72 6.61
C GLN A 19 12.86 42.88 7.68
N GLN A 20 12.58 42.68 8.97
CA GLN A 20 13.59 42.83 10.05
C GLN A 20 14.15 41.51 10.61
N HIS A 21 13.95 40.37 9.95
CA HIS A 21 14.56 39.08 10.37
C HIS A 21 15.59 38.50 9.39
N LYS A 22 16.18 39.33 8.52
CA LYS A 22 17.38 38.97 7.74
C LYS A 22 18.63 39.68 8.24
N GLN A 23 19.13 39.30 9.41
CA GLN A 23 20.56 39.41 9.74
C GLN A 23 20.97 38.13 10.50
N HIS A 24 21.81 37.33 9.84
CA HIS A 24 22.31 36.03 10.30
C HIS A 24 23.06 36.09 11.64
N PRO A 25 23.05 34.97 12.38
CA PRO A 25 24.28 34.29 12.73
C PRO A 25 24.42 33.01 11.90
N LYS A 26 25.66 32.72 11.50
CA LYS A 26 26.08 31.53 10.76
C LYS A 26 25.53 30.25 11.42
N GLN A 27 24.68 29.51 10.72
CA GLN A 27 24.38 28.11 11.03
C GLN A 27 24.57 27.27 9.77
N GLN A 28 25.09 26.07 10.00
CA GLN A 28 25.85 25.24 9.06
C GLN A 28 25.07 24.84 7.81
N HIS A 29 25.78 24.71 6.70
CA HIS A 29 25.29 24.10 5.46
C HIS A 29 24.58 22.77 5.76
N PRO A 30 23.38 22.50 5.20
CA PRO A 30 22.81 21.16 5.23
C PRO A 30 23.75 20.23 4.47
N ASN A 31 24.22 19.19 5.16
CA ASN A 31 25.08 18.15 4.60
C ASN A 31 24.48 17.65 3.28
N GLN A 32 25.25 17.70 2.17
CA GLN A 32 24.86 17.15 0.88
C GLN A 32 24.38 15.68 0.99
N ASN A 33 24.89 14.95 2.00
CA ASN A 33 24.45 13.61 2.35
C ASN A 33 22.97 13.51 2.75
N ASN A 34 22.37 14.52 3.42
CA ASN A 34 20.95 14.47 3.78
C ASN A 34 20.03 14.73 2.58
N GLN A 35 20.43 15.60 1.65
CA GLN A 35 19.69 15.79 0.39
C GLN A 35 19.78 14.57 -0.52
N LEU A 36 20.97 13.96 -0.64
CA LEU A 36 21.16 12.70 -1.36
C LEU A 36 20.35 11.56 -0.73
N TYR A 37 20.28 11.49 0.59
CA TYR A 37 19.50 10.47 1.31
C TYR A 37 17.98 10.66 1.12
N HIS A 38 17.48 11.90 1.15
CA HIS A 38 16.07 12.19 0.85
C HIS A 38 15.72 11.91 -0.62
N LEU A 39 16.60 12.25 -1.56
CA LEU A 39 16.40 11.93 -2.99
C LEU A 39 16.46 10.42 -3.26
N GLN A 40 17.35 9.68 -2.60
CA GLN A 40 17.41 8.22 -2.69
C GLN A 40 16.17 7.55 -2.09
N GLN A 41 15.67 8.03 -0.95
CA GLN A 41 14.42 7.54 -0.37
C GLN A 41 13.21 7.85 -1.25
N GLN A 42 13.12 9.05 -1.84
CA GLN A 42 12.05 9.39 -2.78
C GLN A 42 12.12 8.56 -4.07
N HIS A 43 13.33 8.32 -4.61
CA HIS A 43 13.50 7.45 -5.77
C HIS A 43 13.14 5.99 -5.47
N GLN A 44 13.55 5.44 -4.32
CA GLN A 44 13.15 4.09 -3.89
C GLN A 44 11.64 4.00 -3.62
N HIS A 45 11.05 5.03 -3.03
CA HIS A 45 9.62 5.10 -2.78
C HIS A 45 8.82 5.08 -4.09
N ASN A 46 9.14 5.97 -5.04
CA ASN A 46 8.47 6.04 -6.33
C ASN A 46 8.67 4.76 -7.16
N PHE A 47 9.84 4.13 -7.08
CA PHE A 47 10.09 2.83 -7.72
C PHE A 47 9.22 1.71 -7.12
N CYS A 48 9.10 1.64 -5.80
CA CYS A 48 8.23 0.65 -5.13
C CYS A 48 6.75 0.84 -5.47
N LEU A 49 6.27 2.08 -5.54
CA LEU A 49 4.88 2.39 -5.93
C LEU A 49 4.59 1.99 -7.39
N LYS A 50 5.50 2.32 -8.32
CA LYS A 50 5.38 1.94 -9.73
C LYS A 50 5.38 0.42 -9.92
N SER A 51 6.24 -0.29 -9.18
CA SER A 51 6.27 -1.76 -9.22
C SER A 51 5.02 -2.41 -8.62
N ALA A 52 4.33 -1.76 -7.68
CA ALA A 52 3.18 -2.34 -6.99
C ALA A 52 1.86 -2.12 -7.73
N TYR A 53 1.64 -0.92 -8.29
CA TYR A 53 0.39 -0.53 -8.94
C TYR A 53 0.60 0.66 -9.90
N GLY A 54 1.73 0.68 -10.61
CA GLY A 54 2.03 1.72 -11.60
C GLY A 54 1.13 1.65 -12.84
N PHE A 55 1.15 2.75 -13.62
CA PHE A 55 0.42 2.85 -14.88
C PHE A 55 0.74 1.69 -15.83
N GLY A 56 2.03 1.43 -16.08
CA GLY A 56 2.44 0.35 -16.98
C GLY A 56 2.09 -1.06 -16.51
N GLN A 57 1.81 -1.25 -15.22
CA GLN A 57 1.40 -2.54 -14.65
C GLN A 57 -0.11 -2.79 -14.72
N SER A 58 -0.91 -1.76 -14.99
CA SER A 58 -2.36 -1.80 -14.80
C SER A 58 -3.15 -1.41 -16.03
N VAL A 59 -2.63 -0.49 -16.84
CA VAL A 59 -3.35 0.03 -18.01
C VAL A 59 -3.75 -1.06 -19.04
N PRO A 60 -2.95 -2.11 -19.31
CA PRO A 60 -3.37 -3.14 -20.28
C PRO A 60 -4.60 -3.93 -19.81
N ALA A 61 -4.85 -4.00 -18.50
CA ALA A 61 -5.96 -4.77 -17.94
C ALA A 61 -7.30 -4.21 -18.42
N ILE A 62 -7.38 -2.88 -18.57
CA ILE A 62 -8.57 -2.18 -19.07
C ILE A 62 -8.84 -2.57 -20.52
N SER A 63 -7.81 -2.57 -21.38
CA SER A 63 -7.95 -2.98 -22.78
C SER A 63 -8.38 -4.44 -22.91
N ILE A 64 -7.81 -5.34 -22.11
CA ILE A 64 -8.18 -6.76 -22.10
C ILE A 64 -9.63 -6.94 -21.66
N ALA A 65 -10.05 -6.25 -20.59
CA ALA A 65 -11.42 -6.31 -20.09
C ALA A 65 -12.42 -5.81 -21.13
N LEU A 66 -12.14 -4.70 -21.81
CA LEU A 66 -12.99 -4.18 -22.88
C LEU A 66 -13.04 -5.11 -24.09
N GLN A 67 -11.90 -5.69 -24.49
CA GLN A 67 -11.87 -6.64 -25.60
C GLN A 67 -12.75 -7.86 -25.29
N ARG A 68 -12.64 -8.39 -24.07
CA ARG A 68 -13.49 -9.49 -23.61
C ARG A 68 -14.97 -9.11 -23.61
N ALA A 69 -15.32 -7.96 -23.04
CA ALA A 69 -16.71 -7.51 -22.99
C ALA A 69 -17.32 -7.30 -24.40
N ARG A 70 -16.52 -6.84 -25.38
CA ARG A 70 -16.95 -6.79 -26.79
C ARG A 70 -17.13 -8.17 -27.40
N ASN A 71 -16.20 -9.09 -27.18
CA ASN A 71 -16.29 -10.46 -27.69
C ASN A 71 -17.51 -11.21 -27.11
N GLU A 72 -17.92 -10.86 -25.89
CA GLU A 72 -19.09 -11.40 -25.21
C GLU A 72 -20.39 -10.60 -25.50
N HIS A 73 -20.36 -9.63 -26.44
CA HIS A 73 -21.50 -8.81 -26.84
C HIS A 73 -22.15 -7.99 -25.70
N LEU A 74 -21.40 -7.64 -24.65
CA LEU A 74 -21.91 -6.91 -23.48
C LEU A 74 -21.95 -5.39 -23.69
N ILE A 75 -21.17 -4.87 -24.65
CA ILE A 75 -20.95 -3.43 -24.85
C ILE A 75 -21.01 -3.01 -26.33
N ASP A 76 -21.78 -3.73 -27.16
CA ASP A 76 -21.88 -3.51 -28.61
C ASP A 76 -22.32 -2.09 -28.99
N PHE A 77 -23.06 -1.42 -28.12
CA PHE A 77 -23.62 -0.09 -28.35
C PHE A 77 -22.94 1.02 -27.53
N VAL A 78 -21.77 0.73 -26.93
CA VAL A 78 -21.05 1.68 -26.07
C VAL A 78 -19.62 1.88 -26.59
N ASN A 79 -19.25 3.14 -26.79
CA ASN A 79 -17.89 3.53 -27.15
C ASN A 79 -17.17 4.06 -25.92
N PHE A 80 -15.97 3.54 -25.66
CA PHE A 80 -15.12 3.96 -24.54
C PHE A 80 -14.01 4.88 -25.05
N THR A 81 -13.84 6.02 -24.39
CA THR A 81 -12.73 6.96 -24.58
C THR A 81 -12.05 7.17 -23.24
N PHE A 82 -10.71 7.24 -23.22
CA PHE A 82 -9.94 7.31 -21.97
C PHE A 82 -9.15 8.61 -21.88
N THR A 83 -9.17 9.20 -20.68
CA THR A 83 -8.29 10.32 -20.30
C THR A 83 -7.45 9.88 -19.11
N TRP A 84 -6.14 10.02 -19.22
CA TRP A 84 -5.18 9.57 -18.21
C TRP A 84 -4.56 10.76 -17.49
N LEU A 85 -4.68 10.79 -16.15
CA LEU A 85 -3.99 11.75 -15.30
C LEU A 85 -3.27 10.99 -14.19
N ILE A 86 -1.99 11.27 -13.99
CA ILE A 86 -1.13 10.49 -13.08
C ILE A 86 -0.80 11.34 -11.88
N CYS A 87 -1.34 10.94 -10.73
CA CYS A 87 -1.12 11.62 -9.46
C CYS A 87 0.15 11.17 -8.74
N ASP A 88 0.81 10.08 -9.15
CA ASP A 88 1.99 9.50 -8.44
C ASP A 88 1.78 9.35 -6.93
N CYS A 89 0.58 8.94 -6.51
CA CYS A 89 0.15 8.86 -5.11
C CYS A 89 0.21 10.18 -4.32
N ASP A 90 0.32 11.32 -4.99
CA ASP A 90 0.19 12.63 -4.37
C ASP A 90 -1.29 12.98 -4.18
N GLN A 91 -1.67 13.30 -2.95
CA GLN A 91 -3.06 13.60 -2.57
C GLN A 91 -3.56 14.89 -3.23
N VAL A 92 -2.71 15.91 -3.34
CA VAL A 92 -3.08 17.21 -3.91
C VAL A 92 -3.33 17.07 -5.41
N LEU A 93 -2.46 16.36 -6.11
CA LEU A 93 -2.64 16.04 -7.53
C LEU A 93 -3.88 15.16 -7.75
N ALA A 94 -4.09 14.13 -6.94
CA ALA A 94 -5.25 13.25 -7.07
C ALA A 94 -6.57 14.02 -6.95
N VAL A 95 -6.71 14.88 -5.93
CA VAL A 95 -7.90 15.73 -5.75
C VAL A 95 -8.06 16.71 -6.92
N GLY A 96 -7.00 17.38 -7.33
CA GLY A 96 -7.03 18.33 -8.44
C GLY A 96 -7.41 17.67 -9.76
N TYR A 97 -6.85 16.49 -10.04
CA TYR A 97 -7.11 15.74 -11.25
C TYR A 97 -8.51 15.14 -11.28
N SER A 98 -9.05 14.63 -10.16
CA SER A 98 -10.45 14.21 -10.11
C SER A 98 -11.40 15.36 -10.45
N ASN A 99 -11.16 16.56 -9.91
CA ASN A 99 -11.96 17.73 -10.27
C ASN A 99 -11.81 18.10 -11.75
N LYS A 100 -10.59 18.04 -12.30
CA LYS A 100 -10.35 18.29 -13.72
C LYS A 100 -11.07 17.28 -14.62
N LEU A 101 -11.06 16.00 -14.27
CA LEU A 101 -11.78 14.96 -15.02
C LEU A 101 -13.29 15.24 -15.04
N ILE A 102 -13.85 15.64 -13.90
CA ILE A 102 -15.28 15.93 -13.78
C ILE A 102 -15.66 17.22 -14.51
N LEU A 103 -14.97 18.33 -14.22
CA LEU A 103 -15.39 19.67 -14.62
C LEU A 103 -14.91 20.08 -16.02
N ASP A 104 -13.70 19.66 -16.40
CA ASP A 104 -13.09 20.08 -17.66
C ASP A 104 -13.23 19.01 -18.73
N GLN A 105 -13.12 17.73 -18.36
CA GLN A 105 -13.14 16.61 -19.30
C GLN A 105 -14.52 15.94 -19.41
N ASN A 106 -15.45 16.24 -18.49
CA ASN A 106 -16.80 15.68 -18.45
C ASN A 106 -16.81 14.14 -18.52
N VAL A 107 -15.97 13.47 -17.73
CA VAL A 107 -15.94 12.00 -17.70
C VAL A 107 -17.21 11.42 -17.08
N ASP A 108 -17.62 10.26 -17.57
CA ASP A 108 -18.76 9.51 -17.02
C ASP A 108 -18.38 8.61 -15.84
N VAL A 109 -17.10 8.21 -15.74
CA VAL A 109 -16.58 7.26 -14.76
C VAL A 109 -15.12 7.59 -14.43
N ILE A 110 -14.71 7.39 -13.17
CA ILE A 110 -13.30 7.47 -12.75
C ILE A 110 -12.82 6.08 -12.31
N ILE A 111 -11.62 5.68 -12.76
CA ILE A 111 -10.95 4.45 -12.32
C ILE A 111 -9.67 4.85 -11.56
N GLY A 112 -9.58 4.51 -10.28
CA GLY A 112 -8.51 4.92 -9.36
C GLY A 112 -8.87 6.16 -8.52
N PRO A 113 -7.89 6.74 -7.81
CA PRO A 113 -6.46 6.40 -7.81
C PRO A 113 -6.14 5.11 -7.03
N PRO A 114 -4.97 4.49 -7.25
CA PRO A 114 -4.66 3.20 -6.64
C PRO A 114 -4.10 3.27 -5.21
N CYS A 115 -3.76 4.46 -4.73
CA CYS A 115 -3.10 4.65 -3.44
C CYS A 115 -4.13 5.08 -2.39
N VAL A 116 -4.16 4.41 -1.23
CA VAL A 116 -5.21 4.58 -0.21
C VAL A 116 -5.47 6.03 0.21
N THR A 117 -4.43 6.82 0.47
CA THR A 117 -4.59 8.21 0.91
C THR A 117 -5.14 9.10 -0.20
N SER A 118 -4.64 8.93 -1.43
CA SER A 118 -5.18 9.63 -2.59
C SER A 118 -6.64 9.25 -2.84
N ALA A 119 -6.99 7.97 -2.69
CA ALA A 119 -8.34 7.48 -2.91
C ALA A 119 -9.33 8.03 -1.87
N ILE A 120 -8.93 8.12 -0.60
CA ILE A 120 -9.73 8.75 0.46
C ILE A 120 -10.06 10.20 0.08
N ASP A 121 -9.06 10.98 -0.32
CA ASP A 121 -9.28 12.41 -0.56
C ASP A 121 -10.01 12.67 -1.90
N SER A 122 -9.63 11.95 -2.96
CA SER A 122 -10.10 12.24 -4.32
C SER A 122 -11.49 11.70 -4.62
N SER A 123 -12.00 10.75 -3.82
CA SER A 123 -13.32 10.12 -4.03
C SER A 123 -14.49 10.92 -3.44
N LEU A 124 -14.22 12.00 -2.69
CA LEU A 124 -15.27 12.86 -2.12
C LEU A 124 -16.01 13.67 -3.19
N ALA A 125 -15.29 14.35 -4.08
CA ALA A 125 -15.89 15.18 -5.12
C ALA A 125 -16.77 14.38 -6.11
N PRO A 126 -16.35 13.21 -6.62
CA PRO A 126 -17.20 12.34 -7.43
C PRO A 126 -18.54 12.00 -6.76
N GLY A 127 -18.56 11.79 -5.43
CA GLY A 127 -19.78 11.55 -4.67
C GLY A 127 -20.78 12.72 -4.75
N PHE A 128 -20.28 13.97 -4.74
CA PHE A 128 -21.12 15.16 -4.92
C PHE A 128 -21.71 15.27 -6.33
N TYR A 129 -20.89 15.00 -7.36
CA TYR A 129 -21.31 15.09 -8.76
C TYR A 129 -22.04 13.83 -9.26
N ASN A 130 -22.24 12.84 -8.40
CA ASN A 130 -22.82 11.54 -8.73
C ASN A 130 -22.07 10.81 -9.85
N ILE A 131 -20.72 10.87 -9.82
CA ILE A 131 -19.85 10.16 -10.76
C ILE A 131 -19.33 8.87 -10.10
N PRO A 132 -19.52 7.69 -10.71
CA PRO A 132 -19.00 6.43 -10.20
C PRO A 132 -17.47 6.41 -10.21
N VAL A 133 -16.91 5.89 -9.11
CA VAL A 133 -15.46 5.70 -8.91
C VAL A 133 -15.19 4.23 -8.65
N PHE A 134 -14.33 3.61 -9.45
CA PHE A 134 -13.86 2.25 -9.23
C PHE A 134 -12.41 2.27 -8.74
N LEU A 135 -12.21 1.93 -7.47
CA LEU A 135 -10.90 1.89 -6.85
C LEU A 135 -10.27 0.50 -7.00
N TRP A 136 -8.96 0.48 -7.26
CA TRP A 136 -8.13 -0.71 -7.39
C TRP A 136 -6.76 -0.46 -6.72
N GLY A 137 -5.87 -1.45 -6.63
CA GLY A 137 -4.53 -1.27 -6.04
C GLY A 137 -4.50 -1.34 -4.51
N ALA A 138 -3.77 -0.45 -3.85
CA ALA A 138 -3.60 -0.47 -2.40
C ALA A 138 -4.69 0.31 -1.65
N THR A 139 -5.93 0.35 -2.14
CA THR A 139 -7.07 1.05 -1.50
C THR A 139 -7.66 0.23 -0.36
N ILE A 140 -6.84 -0.04 0.66
CA ILE A 140 -7.13 -1.00 1.73
C ILE A 140 -7.93 -0.42 2.91
N ALA A 141 -8.21 0.88 2.91
CA ALA A 141 -8.89 1.52 4.05
C ALA A 141 -10.39 1.20 4.05
N THR A 142 -10.87 0.74 5.19
CA THR A 142 -12.27 0.34 5.42
C THR A 142 -13.25 1.51 5.32
N THR A 143 -12.77 2.74 5.54
CA THR A 143 -13.58 3.95 5.34
C THR A 143 -14.08 4.10 3.91
N LEU A 144 -13.40 3.54 2.92
CA LEU A 144 -13.80 3.61 1.51
C LEU A 144 -15.06 2.78 1.20
N ALA A 145 -15.46 1.90 2.13
CA ALA A 145 -16.71 1.15 2.07
C ALA A 145 -17.89 1.85 2.80
N ASN A 146 -17.70 3.10 3.26
CA ASN A 146 -18.77 3.87 3.89
C ASN A 146 -19.61 4.60 2.83
N ASP A 147 -20.73 3.99 2.44
CA ASP A 147 -21.65 4.55 1.43
C ASP A 147 -22.25 5.91 1.81
N SER A 148 -22.26 6.27 3.09
CA SER A 148 -22.72 7.60 3.53
C SER A 148 -21.70 8.71 3.21
N VAL A 149 -20.42 8.35 3.11
CA VAL A 149 -19.32 9.28 2.81
C VAL A 149 -18.91 9.18 1.34
N TYR A 150 -18.89 7.97 0.78
CA TYR A 150 -18.46 7.68 -0.58
C TYR A 150 -19.57 6.97 -1.39
N PRO A 151 -20.72 7.62 -1.63
CA PRO A 151 -21.93 6.99 -2.18
C PRO A 151 -21.78 6.43 -3.60
N THR A 152 -20.77 6.87 -4.34
CA THR A 152 -20.50 6.44 -5.72
C THR A 152 -19.20 5.65 -5.85
N CYS A 153 -18.55 5.32 -4.73
CA CYS A 153 -17.26 4.64 -4.72
C CYS A 153 -17.46 3.14 -4.58
N THR A 154 -16.89 2.37 -5.51
CA THR A 154 -16.78 0.92 -5.42
C THR A 154 -15.31 0.54 -5.30
N ASN A 155 -14.96 -0.12 -4.21
CA ASN A 155 -13.62 -0.66 -4.02
C ASN A 155 -13.60 -2.14 -4.40
N VAL A 156 -12.82 -2.50 -5.43
CA VAL A 156 -12.75 -3.89 -5.89
C VAL A 156 -11.70 -4.72 -5.15
N ASN A 157 -10.93 -4.10 -4.25
CA ASN A 157 -9.93 -4.79 -3.43
C ASN A 157 -10.49 -5.23 -2.08
N SER A 158 -9.82 -6.19 -1.45
CA SER A 158 -10.01 -6.47 -0.03
C SER A 158 -9.42 -5.34 0.84
N ASP A 159 -10.11 -5.04 1.93
CA ASP A 159 -9.68 -4.06 2.92
C ASP A 159 -9.07 -4.72 4.17
N THR A 160 -8.53 -3.89 5.06
CA THR A 160 -7.92 -4.37 6.31
C THR A 160 -8.91 -4.91 7.33
N LYS A 161 -10.21 -4.62 7.23
CA LYS A 161 -11.23 -5.23 8.10
C LYS A 161 -11.52 -6.66 7.70
N ILE A 162 -11.60 -6.97 6.40
CA ILE A 162 -11.70 -8.34 5.93
C ILE A 162 -10.49 -9.15 6.40
N LEU A 163 -9.28 -8.59 6.30
CA LEU A 163 -8.07 -9.22 6.84
C LEU A 163 -8.16 -9.45 8.36
N ALA A 164 -8.63 -8.46 9.12
CA ALA A 164 -8.83 -8.59 10.56
C ALA A 164 -9.85 -9.68 10.93
N GLN A 165 -10.95 -9.79 10.19
CA GLN A 165 -11.96 -10.84 10.35
C GLN A 165 -11.39 -12.23 10.02
N ALA A 166 -10.53 -12.33 9.01
CA ALA A 166 -9.83 -13.58 8.70
C ALA A 166 -8.90 -14.00 9.84
N VAL A 167 -8.14 -13.06 10.42
CA VAL A 167 -7.31 -13.30 11.61
C VAL A 167 -8.19 -13.74 12.79
N GLU A 168 -9.27 -13.03 13.09
CA GLU A 168 -10.24 -13.39 14.13
C GLU A 168 -10.77 -14.82 13.94
N SER A 169 -11.14 -15.18 12.70
CA SER A 169 -11.67 -16.51 12.40
C SER A 169 -10.66 -17.62 12.72
N VAL A 170 -9.38 -17.40 12.41
CA VAL A 170 -8.30 -18.33 12.80
C VAL A 170 -8.16 -18.39 14.33
N LEU A 171 -8.15 -17.25 15.01
CA LEU A 171 -8.06 -17.21 16.47
C LEU A 171 -9.20 -18.01 17.13
N MET A 172 -10.44 -17.80 16.66
CA MET A 172 -11.62 -18.49 17.17
C MET A 172 -11.59 -19.99 16.87
N GLN A 173 -11.14 -20.38 15.66
CA GLN A 173 -11.03 -21.79 15.26
C GLN A 173 -10.05 -22.57 16.16
N PHE A 174 -8.94 -21.95 16.56
CA PHE A 174 -7.95 -22.54 17.46
C PHE A 174 -8.20 -22.24 18.95
N GLN A 175 -9.31 -21.56 19.27
CA GLN A 175 -9.69 -21.16 20.63
C GLN A 175 -8.61 -20.33 21.33
N TRP A 176 -7.91 -19.47 20.58
CA TRP A 176 -6.91 -18.56 21.09
C TRP A 176 -7.56 -17.23 21.49
N SER A 177 -7.69 -16.99 22.80
CA SER A 177 -8.39 -15.83 23.36
C SER A 177 -7.49 -14.64 23.71
N GLU A 178 -6.20 -14.87 23.97
CA GLU A 178 -5.25 -13.82 24.39
C GLU A 178 -4.13 -13.65 23.37
N VAL A 179 -4.03 -12.45 22.79
CA VAL A 179 -3.08 -12.15 21.71
C VAL A 179 -2.26 -10.89 22.00
N SER A 180 -1.04 -10.85 21.46
CA SER A 180 -0.26 -9.62 21.35
C SER A 180 -0.37 -9.09 19.93
N LEU A 181 -0.56 -7.79 19.76
CA LEU A 181 -0.52 -7.09 18.48
C LEU A 181 0.77 -6.28 18.38
N VAL A 182 1.55 -6.52 17.34
CA VAL A 182 2.73 -5.71 17.01
C VAL A 182 2.70 -5.31 15.54
N TYR A 183 3.13 -4.10 15.22
CA TYR A 183 3.10 -3.63 13.84
C TYR A 183 4.16 -2.59 13.53
N ILE A 184 4.56 -2.53 12.27
CA ILE A 184 5.48 -1.51 11.74
C ILE A 184 4.82 -0.85 10.55
N PRO A 185 4.44 0.43 10.65
CA PRO A 185 3.86 1.15 9.53
C PRO A 185 4.84 1.32 8.36
N ASP A 186 4.33 1.23 7.14
CA ASP A 186 5.04 1.49 5.89
C ASP A 186 4.31 2.57 5.08
N ASN A 187 5.01 3.25 4.18
CA ASN A 187 4.40 4.31 3.36
C ASN A 187 3.91 3.83 1.98
N VAL A 188 4.09 2.54 1.64
CA VAL A 188 3.82 2.01 0.29
C VAL A 188 2.39 1.45 0.20
N ARG A 189 2.07 0.42 0.98
CA ARG A 189 0.71 -0.12 1.08
C ARG A 189 -0.01 0.37 2.32
N ARG A 190 0.73 0.81 3.34
CA ARG A 190 0.18 1.38 4.58
C ARG A 190 -0.68 0.41 5.38
N VAL A 191 -0.49 -0.90 5.20
CA VAL A 191 -1.26 -1.92 5.94
C VAL A 191 -1.05 -1.75 7.44
N GLY A 192 0.18 -1.41 7.85
CA GLY A 192 0.53 -1.18 9.27
C GLY A 192 -0.05 0.09 9.88
N TYR A 193 -0.73 0.94 9.10
CA TYR A 193 -1.52 2.05 9.64
C TYR A 193 -2.99 1.68 9.84
N PHE A 194 -3.58 0.91 8.92
CA PHE A 194 -5.02 0.62 8.92
C PHE A 194 -5.37 -0.69 9.66
N PHE A 195 -4.60 -1.76 9.45
CA PHE A 195 -4.88 -3.07 10.05
C PHE A 195 -4.96 -3.05 11.59
N PRO A 196 -4.05 -2.41 12.33
CA PRO A 196 -4.14 -2.39 13.79
C PRO A 196 -5.47 -1.80 14.29
N GLN A 197 -5.95 -0.73 13.66
CA GLN A 197 -7.20 -0.05 14.03
C GLN A 197 -8.42 -0.94 13.76
N ASP A 198 -8.46 -1.58 12.59
CA ASP A 198 -9.55 -2.48 12.24
C ASP A 198 -9.54 -3.75 13.10
N PHE A 199 -8.36 -4.30 13.40
CA PHE A 199 -8.23 -5.47 14.27
C PHE A 199 -8.63 -5.15 15.71
N GLU A 200 -8.23 -4.01 16.26
CA GLU A 200 -8.71 -3.53 17.56
C GLU A 200 -10.23 -3.38 17.58
N SER A 201 -10.83 -2.83 16.52
CA SER A 201 -12.29 -2.68 16.40
C SER A 201 -13.02 -4.03 16.42
N ILE A 202 -12.49 -5.04 15.71
CA ILE A 202 -13.01 -6.40 15.71
C ILE A 202 -12.89 -7.03 17.10
N VAL A 203 -11.71 -6.97 17.73
CA VAL A 203 -11.50 -7.54 19.07
C VAL A 203 -12.39 -6.85 20.12
N ASN A 204 -12.54 -5.53 20.07
CA ASN A 204 -13.42 -4.79 20.99
C ASN A 204 -14.90 -5.19 20.85
N SER A 205 -15.29 -5.76 19.72
CA SER A 205 -16.64 -6.25 19.46
C SER A 205 -16.82 -7.74 19.81
N ASN A 206 -15.74 -8.45 20.15
CA ASN A 206 -15.74 -9.87 20.45
C ASN A 206 -15.28 -10.13 21.90
N PRO A 207 -16.20 -10.48 22.83
CA PRO A 207 -15.86 -10.67 24.24
C PRO A 207 -14.96 -11.90 24.51
N ASN A 208 -14.75 -12.77 23.53
CA ASN A 208 -13.89 -13.95 23.67
C ASN A 208 -12.42 -13.68 23.29
N LEU A 209 -12.11 -12.49 22.78
CA LEU A 209 -10.76 -12.10 22.38
C LEU A 209 -10.27 -10.92 23.21
N THR A 210 -8.98 -10.89 23.50
CA THR A 210 -8.33 -9.78 24.22
C THR A 210 -6.93 -9.55 23.69
N ILE A 211 -6.63 -8.29 23.36
CA ILE A 211 -5.26 -7.84 23.07
C ILE A 211 -4.58 -7.51 24.40
N VAL A 212 -3.69 -8.38 24.87
CA VAL A 212 -2.97 -8.22 26.16
C VAL A 212 -1.69 -7.40 26.03
N TYR A 213 -1.25 -7.15 24.79
CA TYR A 213 -0.12 -6.29 24.47
C TYR A 213 -0.34 -5.68 23.09
N ASN A 214 -0.15 -4.36 22.97
CA ASN A 214 -0.28 -3.65 21.70
C ASN A 214 0.89 -2.69 21.54
N GLN A 215 1.67 -2.82 20.47
CA GLN A 215 2.84 -1.98 20.25
C GLN A 215 3.12 -1.71 18.77
N GLN A 216 3.16 -0.43 18.43
CA GLN A 216 3.86 0.03 17.23
C GLN A 216 5.38 -0.06 17.45
N MET A 217 6.07 -0.79 16.59
CA MET A 217 7.52 -0.95 16.64
C MET A 217 8.22 0.04 15.71
N LEU A 218 9.45 0.39 16.06
CA LEU A 218 10.41 1.01 15.15
C LEU A 218 11.09 -0.10 14.32
N PRO A 219 11.44 0.16 13.04
CA PRO A 219 12.09 -0.82 12.17
C PRO A 219 13.58 -0.97 12.49
N THR A 220 13.92 -1.20 13.76
CA THR A 220 15.29 -1.45 14.22
C THR A 220 15.38 -2.76 15.00
N PRO A 221 16.46 -3.55 14.82
CA PRO A 221 16.63 -4.81 15.54
C PRO A 221 16.52 -4.66 17.06
N GLU A 222 17.05 -3.59 17.64
CA GLU A 222 17.01 -3.32 19.09
C GLU A 222 15.57 -3.12 19.59
N ASN A 223 14.76 -2.37 18.84
CA ASN A 223 13.36 -2.16 19.19
C ASN A 223 12.53 -3.44 19.05
N MET A 224 12.79 -4.23 17.99
CA MET A 224 12.13 -5.52 17.80
C MET A 224 12.48 -6.50 18.92
N ARG A 225 13.77 -6.66 19.28
CA ARG A 225 14.21 -7.54 20.36
C ARG A 225 13.61 -7.12 21.71
N SER A 226 13.67 -5.84 22.05
CA SER A 226 13.11 -5.34 23.31
C SER A 226 11.58 -5.50 23.38
N THR A 227 10.88 -5.35 22.26
CA THR A 227 9.44 -5.61 22.16
C THR A 227 9.13 -7.10 22.35
N LEU A 228 9.89 -7.99 21.70
CA LEU A 228 9.76 -9.44 21.82
C LEU A 228 9.98 -9.93 23.26
N LEU A 229 10.97 -9.37 23.96
CA LEU A 229 11.22 -9.68 25.37
C LEU A 229 10.07 -9.22 26.29
N GLN A 230 9.45 -8.08 25.98
CA GLN A 230 8.31 -7.57 26.76
C GLN A 230 7.03 -8.38 26.54
N LEU A 231 6.74 -8.77 25.29
CA LEU A 231 5.54 -9.55 24.96
C LEU A 231 5.67 -11.03 25.35
N GLY A 232 6.90 -11.55 25.44
CA GLY A 232 7.16 -12.97 25.77
C GLY A 232 6.58 -13.40 27.12
N ASN A 233 6.33 -12.46 28.03
CA ASN A 233 5.70 -12.72 29.33
C ASN A 233 4.18 -12.49 29.34
N ARG A 234 3.56 -12.12 28.22
CA ARG A 234 2.16 -11.65 28.16
C ARG A 234 1.27 -12.55 27.31
N SER A 235 1.74 -13.00 26.15
CA SER A 235 0.99 -13.95 25.32
C SER A 235 1.90 -14.94 24.61
N ARG A 236 1.29 -15.93 23.97
CA ARG A 236 1.96 -16.91 23.09
C ARG A 236 1.53 -16.80 21.63
N ILE A 237 0.40 -16.17 21.39
CA ILE A 237 -0.10 -15.84 20.06
C ILE A 237 0.21 -14.37 19.80
N VAL A 238 0.95 -14.11 18.72
CA VAL A 238 1.43 -12.77 18.35
C VAL A 238 0.96 -12.46 16.94
N ILE A 239 0.05 -11.51 16.81
CA ILE A 239 -0.35 -10.94 15.52
C ILE A 239 0.69 -9.88 15.15
N ALA A 240 1.31 -10.03 13.99
CA ALA A 240 2.27 -9.07 13.48
C ALA A 240 1.86 -8.55 12.10
N ASN A 241 1.89 -7.23 11.93
CA ASN A 241 1.75 -6.59 10.62
C ASN A 241 3.04 -5.85 10.26
N ILE A 242 3.82 -6.45 9.36
CA ILE A 242 5.13 -5.94 8.92
C ILE A 242 5.22 -6.14 7.41
N ASP A 243 4.86 -5.10 6.67
CA ASP A 243 4.68 -5.22 5.22
C ASP A 243 6.01 -5.16 4.43
N ASN A 244 6.99 -4.38 4.92
CA ASN A 244 8.32 -4.29 4.30
C ASN A 244 9.08 -5.62 4.44
N THR A 245 9.55 -6.16 3.32
CA THR A 245 10.20 -7.47 3.27
C THR A 245 11.50 -7.54 4.08
N ALA A 246 12.33 -6.51 4.02
CA ALA A 246 13.60 -6.47 4.76
C ALA A 246 13.34 -6.37 6.28
N THR A 247 12.45 -5.47 6.67
CA THR A 247 12.05 -5.31 8.08
C THR A 247 11.38 -6.58 8.63
N ARG A 248 10.57 -7.28 7.83
CA ARG A 248 9.97 -8.56 8.21
C ARG A 248 11.05 -9.63 8.46
N ARG A 249 12.10 -9.68 7.63
CA ARG A 249 13.27 -10.55 7.86
C ARG A 249 13.97 -10.17 9.16
N ASP A 250 14.23 -8.88 9.40
CA ASP A 250 14.87 -8.41 10.63
C ASP A 250 14.06 -8.81 11.87
N PHE A 251 12.73 -8.79 11.78
CA PHE A 251 11.85 -9.27 12.84
C PHE A 251 11.99 -10.78 13.09
N LEU A 252 12.07 -11.61 12.03
CA LEU A 252 12.34 -13.04 12.17
C LEU A 252 13.71 -13.30 12.83
N LEU A 253 14.73 -12.53 12.45
CA LEU A 253 16.04 -12.61 13.09
C LEU A 253 15.97 -12.18 14.56
N ALA A 254 15.21 -11.14 14.88
CA ALA A 254 15.00 -10.71 16.25
C ALA A 254 14.30 -11.80 17.11
N ILE A 255 13.34 -12.55 16.55
CA ILE A 255 12.71 -13.71 17.23
C ILE A 255 13.75 -14.78 17.57
N THR A 256 14.70 -15.03 16.66
CA THR A 256 15.76 -16.01 16.90
C THR A 256 16.79 -15.48 17.90
N ASP A 257 17.17 -14.21 17.80
CA ASP A 257 18.16 -13.56 18.68
C ASP A 257 17.69 -13.49 20.14
N THR A 258 16.38 -13.43 20.40
CA THR A 258 15.82 -13.48 21.76
C THR A 258 15.65 -14.90 22.30
N GLY A 259 15.94 -15.93 21.49
CA GLY A 259 15.77 -17.33 21.86
C GLY A 259 14.33 -17.85 21.75
N ILE A 260 13.35 -17.00 21.40
CA ILE A 260 11.94 -17.39 21.29
C ILE A 260 11.75 -18.53 20.27
N SER A 261 12.50 -18.50 19.16
CA SER A 261 12.40 -19.53 18.12
C SER A 261 12.76 -20.95 18.59
N GLN A 262 13.47 -21.08 19.73
CA GLN A 262 13.86 -22.37 20.30
C GLN A 262 12.70 -23.06 21.02
N SER A 263 11.67 -22.30 21.41
CA SER A 263 10.46 -22.83 22.03
C SER A 263 9.43 -23.25 20.98
N ASN A 264 8.57 -24.21 21.34
CA ASN A 264 7.37 -24.58 20.59
C ASN A 264 6.11 -23.85 21.11
N GLU A 265 6.26 -22.94 22.07
CA GLU A 265 5.11 -22.28 22.71
C GLU A 265 4.54 -21.13 21.91
N PHE A 266 5.28 -20.53 20.98
CA PHE A 266 4.88 -19.31 20.29
C PHE A 266 4.33 -19.59 18.89
N VAL A 267 3.26 -18.87 18.54
CA VAL A 267 2.73 -18.76 17.18
C VAL A 267 2.71 -17.28 16.79
N PHE A 268 3.35 -16.98 15.66
CA PHE A 268 3.31 -15.65 15.05
C PHE A 268 2.34 -15.68 13.87
N ILE A 269 1.38 -14.78 13.81
CA ILE A 269 0.44 -14.65 12.70
C ILE A 269 0.79 -13.38 11.95
N PHE A 270 1.32 -13.51 10.72
CA PHE A 270 1.57 -12.38 9.84
C PHE A 270 0.31 -12.11 9.02
N ALA A 271 -0.34 -10.98 9.33
CA ALA A 271 -1.48 -10.50 8.57
C ALA A 271 -0.98 -9.57 7.47
N GLN A 272 -1.22 -9.91 6.20
CA GLN A 272 -0.73 -9.14 5.06
C GLN A 272 -1.72 -9.16 3.87
N LEU A 273 -1.56 -8.22 2.93
CA LEU A 273 -2.34 -8.13 1.69
C LEU A 273 -1.37 -8.09 0.49
N ARG A 274 -0.55 -9.13 0.36
CA ARG A 274 0.54 -9.21 -0.63
C ARG A 274 0.23 -10.16 -1.77
N ASN A 275 -0.67 -11.12 -1.56
CA ASN A 275 -0.91 -12.21 -2.50
C ASN A 275 0.37 -13.02 -2.79
N LEU A 276 1.20 -13.26 -1.76
CA LEU A 276 2.48 -13.97 -1.90
C LEU A 276 2.59 -15.16 -0.94
N GLY A 277 1.75 -15.24 0.09
CA GLY A 277 1.82 -16.28 1.10
C GLY A 277 3.23 -16.37 1.72
N MET A 278 3.81 -17.57 1.68
CA MET A 278 5.16 -17.88 2.18
C MET A 278 6.29 -17.47 1.22
N LEU A 279 5.97 -16.77 0.14
CA LEU A 279 6.93 -16.29 -0.83
C LEU A 279 7.18 -14.79 -0.68
N GLN A 280 8.26 -14.34 -1.31
CA GLN A 280 8.55 -12.94 -1.54
C GLN A 280 9.20 -12.77 -2.91
N GLN A 281 8.90 -11.65 -3.54
CA GLN A 281 9.51 -11.28 -4.80
C GLN A 281 10.98 -10.87 -4.60
N ILE A 282 11.84 -11.31 -5.52
CA ILE A 282 13.22 -10.87 -5.66
C ILE A 282 13.33 -10.09 -6.96
N SER A 283 13.77 -8.83 -6.87
CA SER A 283 14.12 -8.04 -8.04
C SER A 283 15.46 -8.52 -8.60
N THR A 284 15.42 -9.17 -9.76
CA THR A 284 16.63 -9.39 -10.58
C THR A 284 16.76 -8.29 -11.63
N SER A 285 17.97 -8.05 -12.12
CA SER A 285 18.25 -7.12 -13.24
C SER A 285 17.63 -7.53 -14.57
N THR A 286 16.95 -8.68 -14.62
CA THR A 286 16.19 -9.18 -15.77
C THR A 286 14.70 -9.01 -15.48
N ASN A 287 13.89 -8.70 -16.51
CA ASN A 287 12.41 -8.59 -16.49
C ASN A 287 11.65 -9.88 -16.06
N ILE A 288 12.31 -10.81 -15.39
CA ILE A 288 11.76 -12.05 -14.85
C ILE A 288 11.57 -11.85 -13.34
N THR A 289 10.31 -11.84 -12.90
CA THR A 289 9.97 -11.90 -11.48
C THR A 289 10.37 -13.26 -10.92
N LYS A 290 11.37 -13.28 -10.04
CA LYS A 290 11.73 -14.48 -9.28
C LYS A 290 11.13 -14.41 -7.89
N TYR A 291 10.74 -15.57 -7.37
CA TYR A 291 10.27 -15.72 -6.00
C TYR A 291 11.26 -16.51 -5.17
N ASN A 292 11.30 -16.18 -3.88
CA ASN A 292 12.02 -16.95 -2.89
C ASN A 292 11.18 -17.04 -1.62
N ASN A 293 11.62 -17.86 -0.68
CA ASN A 293 10.97 -17.98 0.61
C ASN A 293 10.99 -16.66 1.38
N PHE A 294 9.91 -16.36 2.10
CA PHE A 294 9.72 -15.07 2.80
C PHE A 294 10.73 -14.78 3.92
N TRP A 295 11.47 -15.81 4.36
CA TRP A 295 12.50 -15.72 5.38
C TRP A 295 13.90 -15.57 4.82
N MET A 296 14.12 -15.48 3.51
CA MET A 296 15.44 -15.36 2.88
C MET A 296 15.84 -13.91 2.58
N THR A 297 17.13 -13.64 2.37
CA THR A 297 17.61 -12.32 1.92
C THR A 297 17.05 -11.96 0.53
N THR A 298 16.69 -10.70 0.32
CA THR A 298 16.10 -10.20 -0.94
C THR A 298 17.12 -9.67 -1.94
N ASN A 299 18.30 -9.25 -1.50
CA ASN A 299 19.33 -8.59 -2.31
C ASN A 299 20.29 -9.57 -3.01
N GLY A 300 20.04 -10.88 -2.92
CA GLY A 300 20.89 -11.92 -3.51
C GLY A 300 22.21 -12.16 -2.77
N VAL A 301 22.50 -11.42 -1.70
CA VAL A 301 23.70 -11.61 -0.86
C VAL A 301 23.26 -12.26 0.44
N ASN A 302 23.56 -13.55 0.60
CA ASN A 302 23.29 -14.26 1.84
C ASN A 302 24.14 -13.67 2.97
N ASP A 303 23.49 -13.21 4.04
CA ASP A 303 24.12 -12.67 5.26
C ASP A 303 24.60 -13.77 6.23
N GLY A 304 24.47 -15.05 5.84
CA GLY A 304 24.77 -16.22 6.65
C GLY A 304 23.66 -16.58 7.65
N ARG A 305 22.54 -15.86 7.66
CA ARG A 305 21.49 -15.98 8.69
C ARG A 305 20.14 -16.52 8.19
N ASP A 306 20.06 -17.00 6.95
CA ASP A 306 18.83 -17.64 6.45
C ASP A 306 18.36 -18.81 7.32
N GLY A 307 19.30 -19.59 7.86
CA GLY A 307 18.99 -20.68 8.78
C GLY A 307 18.39 -20.20 10.11
N ASP A 308 18.79 -19.02 10.58
CA ASP A 308 18.22 -18.41 11.78
C ASP A 308 16.83 -17.83 11.52
N ALA A 309 16.64 -17.14 10.40
CA ALA A 309 15.32 -16.65 10.01
C ALA A 309 14.32 -17.81 9.79
N LEU A 310 14.78 -18.93 9.22
CA LEU A 310 13.98 -20.13 9.04
C LEU A 310 13.50 -20.74 10.38
N LYS A 311 14.32 -20.70 11.44
CA LYS A 311 13.89 -21.19 12.77
C LYS A 311 12.69 -20.41 13.28
N ALA A 312 12.69 -19.08 13.15
CA ALA A 312 11.56 -18.23 13.50
C ALA A 312 10.37 -18.45 12.55
N ALA A 313 10.60 -18.55 11.24
CA ALA A 313 9.56 -18.74 10.23
C ALA A 313 8.73 -20.03 10.44
N ARG A 314 9.32 -21.08 11.01
CA ARG A 314 8.62 -22.32 11.38
C ARG A 314 7.55 -22.12 12.47
N ARG A 315 7.54 -20.96 13.14
CA ARG A 315 6.54 -20.58 14.14
C ARG A 315 5.47 -19.64 13.57
N THR A 316 5.47 -19.42 12.25
CA THR A 316 4.65 -18.42 11.61
C THR A 316 3.49 -19.03 10.82
N ILE A 317 2.31 -18.47 11.01
CA ILE A 317 1.17 -18.58 10.09
C ILE A 317 1.12 -17.26 9.31
N ILE A 318 0.88 -17.31 8.01
CA ILE A 318 0.62 -16.11 7.21
C ILE A 318 -0.84 -16.15 6.77
N ILE A 319 -1.57 -15.08 7.06
CA ILE A 319 -2.91 -14.82 6.55
C ILE A 319 -2.74 -13.74 5.48
N ASP A 320 -3.05 -14.09 4.25
CA ASP A 320 -2.82 -13.28 3.05
C ASP A 320 -4.03 -13.35 2.12
N LEU A 321 -4.03 -12.50 1.09
CA LEU A 321 -4.87 -12.68 -0.08
C LEU A 321 -4.62 -14.04 -0.72
N GLU A 322 -5.69 -14.65 -1.20
CA GLU A 322 -5.63 -15.92 -1.89
C GLU A 322 -4.80 -15.80 -3.17
N ASN A 323 -3.75 -16.62 -3.23
CA ASN A 323 -2.90 -16.76 -4.40
C ASN A 323 -3.29 -17.99 -5.21
N GLU A 324 -4.48 -17.98 -5.81
CA GLU A 324 -4.77 -18.95 -6.86
C GLU A 324 -3.98 -18.60 -8.13
N SER A 325 -2.66 -18.82 -8.10
CA SER A 325 -1.86 -18.88 -9.33
C SER A 325 -2.30 -20.13 -10.12
N ASN A 326 -3.43 -20.01 -10.79
CA ASN A 326 -3.91 -20.98 -11.75
C ASN A 326 -3.48 -20.57 -13.16
N SER A 327 -3.57 -21.49 -14.12
CA SER A 327 -3.17 -21.24 -15.51
C SER A 327 -3.89 -20.04 -16.16
N GLN A 328 -5.03 -19.61 -15.61
CA GLN A 328 -5.76 -18.44 -16.11
C GLN A 328 -5.10 -17.13 -15.69
N ILE A 329 -4.58 -17.04 -14.46
CA ILE A 329 -3.84 -15.84 -14.02
C ILE A 329 -2.53 -15.72 -14.79
N ASP A 330 -1.79 -16.83 -14.97
CA ASP A 330 -0.54 -16.81 -15.76
C ASP A 330 -0.80 -16.41 -17.22
N ALA A 331 -1.88 -16.92 -17.82
CA ALA A 331 -2.31 -16.53 -19.16
C ALA A 331 -2.70 -15.05 -19.22
N PHE A 332 -3.40 -14.54 -18.20
CA PHE A 332 -3.76 -13.12 -18.10
C PHE A 332 -2.51 -12.25 -18.00
N MET A 333 -1.53 -12.59 -17.16
CA MET A 333 -0.28 -11.84 -17.01
C MET A 333 0.56 -11.84 -18.30
N ALA A 334 0.60 -12.97 -19.02
CA ALA A 334 1.23 -13.04 -20.34
C ALA A 334 0.50 -12.15 -21.36
N GLN A 335 -0.84 -12.14 -21.33
CA GLN A 335 -1.65 -11.28 -22.18
C GLN A 335 -1.45 -9.80 -21.87
N MET A 336 -1.40 -9.42 -20.59
CA MET A 336 -1.09 -8.05 -20.13
C MET A 336 0.21 -7.54 -20.75
N THR A 337 1.26 -8.35 -20.67
CA THR A 337 2.58 -8.02 -21.26
C THR A 337 2.49 -7.83 -22.76
N SER A 338 1.76 -8.72 -23.45
CA SER A 338 1.59 -8.65 -24.90
C SER A 338 0.77 -7.43 -25.35
N GLU A 339 -0.33 -7.13 -24.66
CA GLU A 339 -1.21 -5.99 -24.98
C GLU A 339 -0.52 -4.65 -24.72
N PHE A 340 0.32 -4.56 -23.68
CA PHE A 340 1.06 -3.32 -23.45
C PHE A 340 2.07 -3.00 -24.57
N GLY A 341 2.54 -4.03 -25.29
CA GLY A 341 3.39 -3.84 -26.47
C GLY A 341 2.65 -3.35 -27.71
N LYS A 342 1.32 -3.29 -27.70
CA LYS A 342 0.50 -2.88 -28.85
C LYS A 342 0.09 -1.40 -28.74
N PRO A 343 -0.36 -0.78 -29.84
CA PRO A 343 -0.99 0.54 -29.78
C PRO A 343 -2.18 0.58 -28.80
N PRO A 344 -2.41 1.69 -28.08
CA PRO A 344 -1.65 2.93 -28.15
C PRO A 344 -0.33 2.88 -27.38
N PHE A 345 -0.16 1.98 -26.41
CA PHE A 345 0.97 2.05 -25.46
C PHE A 345 2.34 1.82 -26.10
N ASN A 346 2.43 0.95 -27.11
CA ASN A 346 3.65 0.66 -27.88
C ASN A 346 4.88 0.39 -26.98
N CYS A 347 4.68 -0.26 -25.84
CA CYS A 347 5.77 -0.55 -24.90
C CYS A 347 6.64 -1.70 -25.44
N ILE A 348 7.81 -1.37 -25.98
CA ILE A 348 8.80 -2.36 -26.43
C ILE A 348 9.91 -2.43 -25.36
N ASN A 349 10.07 -3.59 -24.73
CA ASN A 349 11.11 -3.96 -23.74
C ASN A 349 10.85 -3.61 -22.25
N GLU A 350 10.95 -2.35 -21.82
CA GLU A 350 11.04 -1.97 -20.39
C GLU A 350 10.07 -0.86 -19.96
N CYS A 351 8.76 -1.13 -19.90
CA CYS A 351 7.80 -0.17 -19.35
C CYS A 351 6.87 -0.74 -18.27
N MET A 352 6.86 -2.05 -18.03
CA MET A 352 6.14 -2.60 -16.87
C MET A 352 6.97 -2.38 -15.59
N GLY A 353 6.85 -1.21 -14.97
CA GLY A 353 7.43 -0.90 -13.66
C GLY A 353 8.95 -0.69 -13.64
N GLY A 354 9.57 -0.50 -14.81
CA GLY A 354 10.99 -0.17 -14.94
C GLY A 354 11.30 1.32 -14.69
N PRO A 355 12.57 1.69 -14.48
CA PRO A 355 12.98 3.10 -14.31
C PRO A 355 12.72 3.96 -15.56
N ASN A 356 12.52 3.32 -16.73
CA ASN A 356 12.23 3.95 -18.02
C ASN A 356 10.73 3.99 -18.38
N ASP A 357 9.84 3.68 -17.44
CA ASP A 357 8.39 3.79 -17.64
C ASP A 357 8.04 5.25 -17.97
N GLN A 358 7.94 5.54 -19.28
CA GLN A 358 7.58 6.82 -19.85
C GLN A 358 6.28 6.67 -20.61
N ILE A 359 5.34 7.56 -20.33
CA ILE A 359 4.08 7.64 -21.05
C ILE A 359 4.35 8.25 -22.41
N VAL A 360 4.04 7.52 -23.47
CA VAL A 360 3.83 8.12 -24.78
C VAL A 360 2.43 8.71 -24.75
N TRP A 361 2.33 10.04 -24.64
CA TRP A 361 1.06 10.76 -24.78
C TRP A 361 0.57 10.60 -26.23
N PHE A 362 -0.69 10.20 -26.40
CA PHE A 362 -1.40 10.24 -27.69
C PHE A 362 -2.47 11.32 -27.66
#